data_AF-A0A251PH07-F1
#
_entry.id   AF-A0A251PH07-F1
#
_cell.length_a   1.000
_cell.length_b   1.000
_cell.length_c   1.000
_cell.angle_alpha   90.00
_cell.angle_beta   90.00
_cell.angle_gamma   90.00
#
_symmetry.space_group_name_H-M   'P 1'
#
loop_
_entity.id
_entity.type
_entity.pdbx_description
1 polymer ?
#
loop_
_entity_poly.entity_id
_entity_poly.type
_entity_poly.pdbx_seq_one_letter_code
_entity_poly.pdbx_strand_id
1 'polypeptide(L)'
;MVNKMWAVCVVVVLALNLWCNIGVRAAPQVPCYFIFGDSLVDNGNNNQLQSLARADYLPYGIDFGGPTGRFSNGKTTVDVVAELLGFDDYIPPYATARGQDILKGVNFASAAAGIREETGRQLGGRITFSGQVKNYQNVVSQVVNLLGDEDQAANYLGKCIYSVGLGSNDYLNNYFMPQFYSTGNQFTTEEYATSLIQDYSQQLRDLELQTQGAVG
;
A
#
# COMPACT_ATOMS: atom_id res chain seq x y z
N MET A 1 -18.25 4.63 -60.25
CA MET A 1 -18.86 4.97 -58.94
C MET A 1 -18.49 3.98 -57.82
N VAL A 2 -18.38 2.68 -58.10
CA VAL A 2 -18.07 1.62 -57.10
C VAL A 2 -16.74 1.80 -56.35
N ASN A 3 -15.65 2.21 -57.04
CA ASN A 3 -14.32 2.39 -56.39
C ASN A 3 -14.27 3.52 -55.35
N LYS A 4 -15.05 4.60 -55.51
CA LYS A 4 -15.09 5.69 -54.54
C LYS A 4 -15.81 5.27 -53.25
N MET A 5 -16.85 4.44 -53.39
CA MET A 5 -17.65 3.97 -52.27
C MET A 5 -16.85 2.99 -51.39
N TRP A 6 -16.05 2.12 -52.01
CA TRP A 6 -15.17 1.18 -51.28
C TRP A 6 -14.06 1.91 -50.49
N ALA A 7 -13.42 2.92 -51.10
CA ALA A 7 -12.41 3.73 -50.42
C ALA A 7 -12.98 4.50 -49.21
N VAL A 8 -14.21 5.01 -49.32
CA VAL A 8 -14.90 5.67 -48.19
C VAL A 8 -15.17 4.69 -47.06
N CYS A 9 -15.64 3.47 -47.35
CA CYS A 9 -15.86 2.44 -46.34
C CYS A 9 -14.57 2.07 -45.58
N VAL A 10 -13.44 1.92 -46.29
CA VAL A 10 -12.14 1.60 -45.67
C VAL A 10 -11.67 2.73 -44.75
N VAL A 11 -11.79 3.99 -45.19
CA VAL A 11 -11.42 5.15 -44.36
C VAL A 11 -12.30 5.25 -43.11
N VAL A 12 -13.61 5.02 -43.23
CA VAL A 12 -14.53 5.02 -42.09
C VAL A 12 -14.20 3.89 -41.10
N VAL A 13 -13.91 2.69 -41.58
CA VAL A 13 -13.51 1.56 -40.72
C VAL A 13 -12.19 1.84 -40.01
N LEU A 14 -11.19 2.41 -40.70
CA LEU A 14 -9.92 2.79 -40.08
C LEU A 14 -10.10 3.92 -39.05
N ALA A 15 -10.92 4.92 -39.37
CA ALA A 15 -11.25 6.00 -38.45
C ALA A 15 -11.98 5.50 -37.20
N LEU A 16 -12.94 4.57 -37.36
CA LEU A 16 -13.64 3.93 -36.24
C LEU A 16 -12.71 3.06 -35.38
N ASN A 17 -11.78 2.32 -35.99
CA ASN A 17 -10.78 1.56 -35.24
C ASN A 17 -9.82 2.50 -34.48
N LEU A 18 -9.41 3.63 -35.07
CA LEU A 18 -8.61 4.64 -34.39
C LEU A 18 -9.39 5.33 -33.26
N TRP A 19 -10.70 5.57 -33.43
CA TRP A 19 -11.58 6.17 -32.41
C TRP A 19 -11.89 5.20 -31.26
N CYS A 20 -12.04 3.90 -31.54
CA CYS A 20 -12.22 2.87 -30.52
C CYS A 20 -10.93 2.56 -29.73
N ASN A 21 -9.75 2.87 -30.30
CA ASN A 21 -8.47 2.77 -29.59
C ASN A 21 -8.14 4.02 -28.75
N ILE A 22 -8.95 5.09 -28.84
CA ILE A 22 -9.01 6.09 -27.78
C ILE A 22 -9.88 5.47 -26.68
N GLY A 23 -9.33 4.46 -26.01
CA GLY A 23 -9.95 3.90 -24.82
C GLY A 23 -10.11 5.03 -23.81
N VAL A 24 -11.35 5.47 -23.60
CA VAL A 24 -11.69 6.27 -22.41
C VAL A 24 -11.47 5.32 -21.23
N ARG A 25 -10.25 5.27 -20.71
CA ARG A 25 -9.97 4.61 -19.45
C ARG A 25 -10.76 5.38 -18.41
N ALA A 26 -11.71 4.70 -17.77
CA ALA A 26 -12.47 5.27 -16.68
C ALA A 26 -11.48 5.72 -15.60
N ALA A 27 -11.67 6.93 -15.07
CA ALA A 27 -10.88 7.39 -13.94
C ALA A 27 -11.06 6.43 -12.76
N PRO A 28 -10.04 6.29 -11.88
CA PRO A 28 -10.17 5.50 -10.67
C PRO A 28 -11.41 5.92 -9.85
N GLN A 29 -12.04 4.96 -9.19
CA GLN A 29 -13.24 5.17 -8.38
C GLN A 29 -13.00 6.10 -7.18
N VAL A 30 -11.75 6.18 -6.72
CA VAL A 30 -11.28 7.07 -5.65
C VAL A 30 -9.99 7.75 -6.10
N PRO A 31 -9.71 8.98 -5.65
CA PRO A 31 -8.52 9.70 -6.08
C PRO A 31 -7.22 9.04 -5.63
N CYS A 32 -7.22 8.36 -4.47
CA CYS A 32 -6.02 7.73 -3.95
C CYS A 32 -6.28 6.50 -3.07
N TYR A 33 -5.26 5.65 -2.95
CA TYR A 33 -5.32 4.41 -2.17
C TYR A 33 -4.05 4.22 -1.32
N PHE A 34 -4.18 4.30 0.00
CA PHE A 34 -3.08 4.09 0.95
C PHE A 34 -3.14 2.72 1.62
N ILE A 35 -1.98 2.07 1.74
CA ILE A 35 -1.89 0.68 2.21
C ILE A 35 -0.92 0.60 3.38
N PHE A 36 -1.34 -0.03 4.46
CA PHE A 36 -0.58 -0.29 5.67
C PHE A 36 -0.66 -1.78 5.98
N GLY A 37 0.44 -2.37 6.42
CA GLY A 37 0.43 -3.78 6.70
C GLY A 37 1.80 -4.41 6.88
N ASP A 38 1.83 -5.72 6.69
CA ASP A 38 3.04 -6.54 6.77
C ASP A 38 3.41 -7.17 5.41
N SER A 39 4.12 -8.31 5.44
CA SER A 39 4.56 -9.04 4.25
C SER A 39 3.41 -9.43 3.32
N LEU A 40 2.18 -9.54 3.80
CA LEU A 40 1.02 -9.91 2.98
C LEU A 40 0.71 -8.87 1.90
N VAL A 41 1.14 -7.62 2.12
CA VAL A 41 0.84 -6.49 1.23
C VAL A 41 2.07 -5.60 0.96
N ASP A 42 3.26 -5.93 1.48
CA ASP A 42 4.53 -5.28 1.12
C ASP A 42 4.84 -5.52 -0.36
N ASN A 43 5.23 -4.46 -1.07
CA ASN A 43 5.60 -4.51 -2.46
C ASN A 43 6.99 -3.93 -2.76
N GLY A 44 7.83 -3.76 -1.72
CA GLY A 44 9.24 -3.40 -1.88
C GLY A 44 9.84 -2.51 -0.80
N ASN A 45 9.12 -2.20 0.28
CA ASN A 45 9.65 -1.35 1.35
C ASN A 45 10.80 -2.04 2.11
N ASN A 46 10.81 -3.37 2.16
CA ASN A 46 11.87 -4.12 2.82
C ASN A 46 13.15 -4.33 1.99
N ASN A 47 13.14 -4.04 0.68
CA ASN A 47 14.22 -4.42 -0.24
C ASN A 47 15.60 -3.80 0.12
N GLN A 48 15.61 -2.64 0.78
CA GLN A 48 16.84 -1.95 1.19
C GLN A 48 17.10 -2.02 2.71
N LEU A 49 16.24 -2.70 3.46
CA LEU A 49 16.45 -2.90 4.88
C LEU A 49 17.43 -4.05 5.12
N GLN A 50 18.26 -3.90 6.15
CA GLN A 50 19.09 -5.01 6.67
C GLN A 50 18.16 -5.96 7.44
N SER A 51 17.50 -6.85 6.71
CA SER A 51 16.42 -7.71 7.20
C SER A 51 16.46 -9.08 6.56
N LEU A 52 16.12 -10.11 7.34
CA LEU A 52 15.82 -11.45 6.86
C LEU A 52 14.41 -11.51 6.23
N ALA A 53 13.54 -10.56 6.57
CA ALA A 53 12.20 -10.43 5.99
C ALA A 53 12.25 -9.66 4.66
N ARG A 54 12.75 -10.32 3.62
CA ARG A 54 12.86 -9.80 2.25
C ARG A 54 12.29 -10.78 1.24
N ALA A 55 11.80 -10.25 0.12
CA ALA A 55 11.25 -11.04 -1.00
C ALA A 55 11.68 -10.47 -2.37
N ASP A 56 12.86 -9.84 -2.42
CA ASP A 56 13.47 -9.29 -3.64
C ASP A 56 14.51 -10.25 -4.25
N TYR A 57 14.24 -11.55 -4.16
CA TYR A 57 15.03 -12.63 -4.75
C TYR A 57 14.13 -13.77 -5.25
N LEU A 58 14.67 -14.63 -6.11
CA LEU A 58 13.92 -15.80 -6.62
C LEU A 58 13.65 -16.81 -5.50
N PRO A 59 12.46 -17.45 -5.43
CA PRO A 59 11.47 -17.56 -6.50
C PRO A 59 10.34 -16.51 -6.46
N TYR A 60 10.43 -15.45 -5.65
CA TYR A 60 9.37 -14.44 -5.59
C TYR A 60 9.20 -13.70 -6.92
N GLY A 61 7.96 -13.32 -7.23
CA GLY A 61 7.62 -12.51 -8.41
C GLY A 61 7.70 -13.19 -9.77
N ILE A 62 7.77 -14.54 -9.85
CA ILE A 62 7.81 -15.27 -11.14
C ILE A 62 6.65 -14.88 -12.08
N ASP A 63 5.42 -14.81 -11.55
CA ASP A 63 4.22 -14.41 -12.29
C ASP A 63 4.10 -12.88 -12.44
N PHE A 64 5.04 -12.12 -11.89
CA PHE A 64 5.12 -10.67 -11.91
C PHE A 64 6.28 -10.13 -12.79
N GLY A 65 7.02 -11.03 -13.46
CA GLY A 65 8.17 -10.68 -14.30
C GLY A 65 9.49 -10.50 -13.55
N GLY A 66 9.54 -10.81 -12.25
CA GLY A 66 10.74 -10.77 -11.41
C GLY A 66 10.44 -10.38 -9.95
N PRO A 67 11.42 -10.56 -9.05
CA PRO A 67 11.23 -10.21 -7.64
C PRO A 67 11.05 -8.71 -7.44
N THR A 68 9.89 -8.30 -6.93
CA THR A 68 9.62 -6.89 -6.60
C THR A 68 9.74 -6.58 -5.11
N GLY A 69 9.84 -7.60 -4.25
CA GLY A 69 9.64 -7.47 -2.80
C GLY A 69 8.27 -7.90 -2.30
N ARG A 70 7.38 -8.36 -3.20
CA ARG A 70 6.12 -9.02 -2.82
C ARG A 70 6.41 -10.43 -2.33
N PHE A 71 5.84 -10.83 -1.19
CA PHE A 71 5.94 -12.17 -0.64
C PHE A 71 4.99 -13.16 -1.35
N SER A 72 4.98 -13.11 -2.68
CA SER A 72 4.13 -13.89 -3.58
C SER A 72 4.85 -14.09 -4.92
N ASN A 73 4.37 -15.03 -5.74
CA ASN A 73 4.82 -15.13 -7.14
C ASN A 73 4.20 -14.04 -8.01
N GLY A 74 3.09 -13.44 -7.57
CA GLY A 74 2.34 -12.46 -8.36
C GLY A 74 1.74 -11.34 -7.50
N LYS A 75 0.52 -10.94 -7.87
CA LYS A 75 -0.25 -9.90 -7.18
C LYS A 75 -0.55 -10.28 -5.73
N THR A 76 -0.50 -9.29 -4.85
CA THR A 76 -1.08 -9.33 -3.50
C THR A 76 -2.55 -8.90 -3.55
N THR A 77 -3.29 -9.07 -2.45
CA THR A 77 -4.69 -8.64 -2.36
C THR A 77 -4.86 -7.16 -2.67
N VAL A 78 -3.94 -6.29 -2.22
CA VAL A 78 -4.03 -4.84 -2.44
C VAL A 78 -3.75 -4.44 -3.89
N ASP A 79 -2.97 -5.24 -4.63
CA ASP A 79 -2.79 -5.05 -6.07
C ASP A 79 -4.09 -5.32 -6.82
N VAL A 80 -4.81 -6.39 -6.43
CA VAL A 80 -6.12 -6.71 -7.01
C VAL A 80 -7.15 -5.63 -6.66
N VAL A 81 -7.13 -5.11 -5.42
CA VAL A 81 -7.99 -3.98 -5.03
C VAL A 81 -7.68 -2.73 -5.86
N ALA A 82 -6.40 -2.40 -6.09
CA ALA A 82 -6.03 -1.25 -6.93
C ALA A 82 -6.57 -1.38 -8.37
N GLU A 83 -6.49 -2.58 -8.97
CA GLU A 83 -7.07 -2.84 -10.29
C GLU A 83 -8.60 -2.69 -10.29
N LEU A 84 -9.28 -3.23 -9.27
CA LEU A 84 -10.74 -3.11 -9.14
C LEU A 84 -11.18 -1.66 -8.92
N LEU A 85 -10.37 -0.85 -8.24
CA LEU A 85 -10.58 0.58 -8.08
C LEU A 85 -10.29 1.37 -9.36
N GLY A 86 -9.70 0.75 -10.40
CA GLY A 86 -9.46 1.37 -11.70
C GLY A 86 -8.15 2.16 -11.79
N PHE A 87 -7.18 1.92 -10.91
CA PHE A 87 -5.84 2.51 -11.05
C PHE A 87 -5.12 1.91 -12.26
N ASP A 88 -4.41 2.77 -13.02
CA ASP A 88 -3.64 2.36 -14.21
C ASP A 88 -2.42 1.51 -13.86
N ASP A 89 -1.82 1.79 -12.70
CA ASP A 89 -0.61 1.17 -12.17
C ASP A 89 -0.86 0.70 -10.73
N TYR A 90 -0.02 -0.23 -10.25
CA TYR A 90 -0.04 -0.60 -8.84
C TYR A 90 0.45 0.54 -7.95
N ILE A 91 -0.07 0.61 -6.72
CA ILE A 91 0.33 1.63 -5.74
C ILE A 91 1.81 1.44 -5.37
N PRO A 92 2.67 2.46 -5.50
CA PRO A 92 4.11 2.31 -5.28
C PRO A 92 4.47 2.15 -3.79
N PRO A 93 5.57 1.45 -3.46
CA PRO A 93 6.10 1.43 -2.10
C PRO A 93 6.61 2.82 -1.69
N TYR A 94 6.47 3.15 -0.41
CA TYR A 94 7.02 4.38 0.18
C TYR A 94 8.52 4.57 -0.13
N ALA A 95 9.28 3.48 -0.18
CA ALA A 95 10.70 3.49 -0.55
C ALA A 95 10.98 4.20 -1.88
N THR A 96 10.07 4.16 -2.86
CA THR A 96 10.27 4.73 -4.21
C THR A 96 9.23 5.78 -4.61
N ALA A 97 8.11 5.91 -3.90
CA ALA A 97 7.06 6.89 -4.22
C ALA A 97 7.56 8.34 -4.08
N ARG A 98 7.45 9.17 -5.12
CA ARG A 98 7.93 10.56 -5.14
C ARG A 98 6.97 11.47 -5.91
N GLY A 99 7.00 12.76 -5.60
CA GLY A 99 6.30 13.79 -6.37
C GLY A 99 4.81 13.51 -6.56
N GLN A 100 4.32 13.68 -7.78
CA GLN A 100 2.89 13.51 -8.12
C GLN A 100 2.38 12.08 -7.93
N ASP A 101 3.24 11.06 -7.95
CA ASP A 101 2.81 9.67 -7.74
C ASP A 101 2.21 9.46 -6.34
N ILE A 102 2.67 10.24 -5.36
CA ILE A 102 2.15 10.21 -3.99
C ILE A 102 0.65 10.54 -3.96
N LEU A 103 0.16 11.40 -4.88
CA LEU A 103 -1.26 11.74 -4.94
C LEU A 103 -2.13 10.54 -5.30
N LYS A 104 -1.63 9.56 -6.05
CA LYS A 104 -2.38 8.33 -6.37
C LYS A 104 -2.46 7.36 -5.17
N GLY A 105 -1.65 7.58 -4.14
CA GLY A 105 -1.54 6.71 -2.98
C GLY A 105 -0.15 6.10 -2.82
N VAL A 106 0.10 5.53 -1.64
CA VAL A 106 1.39 4.95 -1.27
C VAL A 106 1.17 3.69 -0.43
N ASN A 107 1.99 2.67 -0.69
CA ASN A 107 2.06 1.47 0.12
C ASN A 107 3.17 1.61 1.17
N PHE A 108 2.79 1.63 2.44
CA PHE A 108 3.67 1.76 3.61
C PHE A 108 3.98 0.42 4.26
N ALA A 109 3.37 -0.68 3.82
CA ALA A 109 3.52 -1.98 4.43
C ALA A 109 4.97 -2.45 4.45
N SER A 110 5.35 -3.17 5.51
CA SER A 110 6.71 -3.64 5.70
C SER A 110 6.70 -5.04 6.28
N ALA A 111 7.40 -5.96 5.63
CA ALA A 111 7.48 -7.33 6.12
C ALA A 111 8.05 -7.41 7.55
N ALA A 112 7.54 -8.39 8.31
CA ALA A 112 7.75 -8.58 9.75
C ALA A 112 7.18 -7.49 10.67
N ALA A 113 6.50 -6.45 10.14
CA ALA A 113 5.83 -5.47 10.98
C ALA A 113 4.69 -6.10 11.79
N GLY A 114 4.54 -5.64 13.02
CA GLY A 114 3.38 -5.89 13.87
C GLY A 114 2.79 -4.58 14.39
N ILE A 115 1.72 -4.73 15.15
CA ILE A 115 1.11 -3.66 15.93
C ILE A 115 2.10 -3.17 16.99
N ARG A 116 2.84 -4.10 17.63
CA ARG A 116 3.82 -3.76 18.66
C ARG A 116 5.17 -3.37 18.09
N GLU A 117 5.82 -2.45 18.80
CA GLU A 117 7.12 -1.90 18.40
C GLU A 117 8.24 -2.94 18.39
N GLU A 118 8.17 -3.98 19.20
CA GLU A 118 9.19 -5.02 19.30
C GLU A 118 8.97 -6.20 18.35
N THR A 119 7.75 -6.38 17.83
CA THR A 119 7.38 -7.49 16.94
C THR A 119 8.31 -7.56 15.72
N GLY A 120 8.77 -8.77 15.38
CA GLY A 120 9.59 -9.01 14.18
C GLY A 120 11.03 -8.50 14.25
N ARG A 121 11.48 -7.91 15.37
CA ARG A 121 12.84 -7.35 15.52
C ARG A 121 13.95 -8.38 15.34
N GLN A 122 13.71 -9.64 15.72
CA GLN A 122 14.64 -10.75 15.52
C GLN A 122 14.97 -11.02 14.04
N LEU A 123 14.11 -10.56 13.12
CA LEU A 123 14.34 -10.65 11.68
C LEU A 123 15.15 -9.46 11.13
N GLY A 124 15.49 -8.47 11.96
CA GLY A 124 16.27 -7.29 11.57
C GLY A 124 15.40 -6.06 11.31
N GLY A 125 15.75 -5.30 10.27
CA GLY A 125 15.07 -4.06 9.90
C GLY A 125 13.61 -4.30 9.47
N ARG A 126 12.70 -3.50 10.01
CA ARG A 126 11.30 -3.40 9.58
C ARG A 126 10.73 -2.03 9.93
N ILE A 127 9.63 -1.66 9.31
CA ILE A 127 8.86 -0.45 9.61
C ILE A 127 7.60 -0.88 10.38
N THR A 128 7.60 -0.67 11.71
CA THR A 128 6.47 -0.98 12.61
C THR A 128 5.23 -0.19 12.22
N PHE A 129 4.03 -0.56 12.67
CA PHE A 129 2.81 0.16 12.26
C PHE A 129 2.89 1.66 12.62
N SER A 130 3.40 2.03 13.79
CA SER A 130 3.64 3.45 14.12
C SER A 130 4.63 4.12 13.17
N GLY A 131 5.68 3.41 12.73
CA GLY A 131 6.61 3.87 11.70
C GLY A 131 5.93 4.08 10.35
N GLN A 132 4.95 3.24 9.98
CA GLN A 132 4.15 3.40 8.77
C GLN A 132 3.24 4.63 8.87
N VAL A 133 2.60 4.86 10.02
CA VAL A 133 1.81 6.07 10.29
C VAL A 133 2.69 7.33 10.21
N LYS A 134 3.93 7.27 10.73
CA LYS A 134 4.90 8.37 10.60
C LYS A 134 5.32 8.62 9.15
N ASN A 135 5.52 7.56 8.36
CA ASN A 135 5.80 7.72 6.93
C ASN A 135 4.60 8.33 6.18
N TYR A 136 3.38 7.98 6.58
CA TYR A 136 2.17 8.60 6.07
C TYR A 136 2.08 10.08 6.46
N GLN A 137 2.42 10.46 7.69
CA GLN A 137 2.50 11.88 8.08
C GLN A 137 3.44 12.67 7.15
N ASN A 138 4.61 12.11 6.81
CA ASN A 138 5.53 12.74 5.84
C ASN A 138 4.92 12.84 4.44
N VAL A 139 4.07 11.89 4.04
CA VAL A 139 3.32 11.93 2.78
C VAL A 139 2.25 13.00 2.83
N VAL A 140 1.48 13.13 3.91
CA VAL A 140 0.48 14.18 4.10
C VAL A 140 1.12 15.56 3.94
N SER A 141 2.26 15.82 4.57
CA SER A 141 2.98 17.10 4.39
C SER A 141 3.39 17.35 2.93
N GLN A 142 3.75 16.32 2.18
CA GLN A 142 4.04 16.45 0.74
C GLN A 142 2.77 16.71 -0.08
N VAL A 143 1.65 16.07 0.26
CA VAL A 143 0.34 16.30 -0.38
C VAL A 143 -0.10 17.76 -0.16
N VAL A 144 0.02 18.29 1.07
CA VAL A 144 -0.24 19.71 1.37
C VAL A 144 0.61 20.61 0.48
N ASN A 145 1.92 20.34 0.36
CA ASN A 145 2.79 21.13 -0.51
C ASN A 145 2.44 21.05 -2.00
N LEU A 146 1.98 19.89 -2.46
CA LEU A 146 1.61 19.66 -3.87
C LEU A 146 0.27 20.30 -4.24
N LEU A 147 -0.69 20.30 -3.31
CA LEU A 147 -2.02 20.89 -3.49
C LEU A 147 -2.06 22.37 -3.09
N GLY A 148 -1.07 22.82 -2.32
CA GLY A 148 -0.82 24.22 -1.97
C GLY A 148 -1.59 24.72 -0.75
N ASP A 149 -2.45 23.88 -0.16
CA ASP A 149 -3.32 24.25 0.95
C ASP A 149 -3.71 23.03 1.78
N GLU A 150 -3.83 23.24 3.08
CA GLU A 150 -4.19 22.22 4.06
C GLU A 150 -5.63 21.73 3.86
N ASP A 151 -6.61 22.63 3.78
CA ASP A 151 -8.02 22.27 3.60
C ASP A 151 -8.23 21.47 2.30
N GLN A 152 -7.52 21.83 1.22
CA GLN A 152 -7.54 21.08 -0.03
C GLN A 152 -6.96 19.67 0.14
N ALA A 153 -5.85 19.53 0.86
CA ALA A 153 -5.26 18.23 1.16
C ALA A 153 -6.17 17.37 2.03
N ALA A 154 -6.77 17.91 3.08
CA ALA A 154 -7.72 17.18 3.92
C ALA A 154 -8.94 16.71 3.12
N ASN A 155 -9.52 17.57 2.28
CA ASN A 155 -10.64 17.23 1.41
C ASN A 155 -10.26 16.16 0.37
N TYR A 156 -9.04 16.22 -0.16
CA TYR A 156 -8.52 15.21 -1.08
C TYR A 156 -8.34 13.86 -0.38
N LEU A 157 -7.62 13.83 0.74
CA LEU A 157 -7.31 12.63 1.51
C LEU A 157 -8.57 11.97 2.11
N GLY A 158 -9.59 12.76 2.45
CA GLY A 158 -10.88 12.29 2.95
C GLY A 158 -11.73 11.53 1.92
N LYS A 159 -11.36 11.56 0.63
CA LYS A 159 -12.01 10.79 -0.44
C LYS A 159 -11.26 9.49 -0.77
N CYS A 160 -10.11 9.26 -0.17
CA CYS A 160 -9.25 8.13 -0.46
C CYS A 160 -9.67 6.88 0.31
N ILE A 161 -9.19 5.72 -0.16
CA ILE A 161 -9.33 4.45 0.54
C ILE A 161 -8.06 4.14 1.32
N TYR A 162 -8.24 3.50 2.48
CA TYR A 162 -7.15 3.04 3.34
C TYR A 162 -7.35 1.54 3.60
N SER A 163 -6.31 0.74 3.39
CA SER A 163 -6.27 -0.66 3.82
C SER A 163 -5.24 -0.82 4.91
N VAL A 164 -5.62 -1.43 6.03
CA VAL A 164 -4.74 -1.66 7.17
C VAL A 164 -4.88 -3.12 7.60
N GLY A 165 -3.80 -3.88 7.53
CA GLY A 165 -3.78 -5.30 7.91
C GLY A 165 -2.50 -5.69 8.64
N LEU A 166 -2.58 -5.79 9.97
CA LEU A 166 -1.50 -6.22 10.87
C LEU A 166 -2.06 -7.11 11.99
N GLY A 167 -1.17 -7.78 12.72
CA GLY A 167 -1.49 -8.58 13.91
C GLY A 167 -0.97 -10.01 13.86
N SER A 168 -0.82 -10.60 12.67
CA SER A 168 -0.32 -11.98 12.52
C SER A 168 1.10 -12.12 13.06
N ASN A 169 1.97 -11.13 12.80
CA ASN A 169 3.34 -11.12 13.32
C ASN A 169 3.40 -10.95 14.84
N ASP A 170 2.44 -10.27 15.47
CA ASP A 170 2.42 -10.14 16.93
C ASP A 170 2.22 -11.50 17.61
N TYR A 171 1.62 -12.47 16.93
CA TYR A 171 1.61 -13.86 17.38
C TYR A 171 2.83 -14.64 16.91
N LEU A 172 3.05 -14.71 15.59
CA LEU A 172 4.05 -15.59 14.98
C LEU A 172 5.50 -15.16 15.26
N ASN A 173 5.73 -13.86 15.25
CA ASN A 173 7.05 -13.22 15.35
C ASN A 173 7.19 -12.40 16.65
N ASN A 174 6.40 -12.73 17.68
CA ASN A 174 6.47 -12.16 19.01
C ASN A 174 5.92 -13.15 20.08
N TYR A 175 4.60 -13.24 20.28
CA TYR A 175 3.98 -14.01 21.38
C TYR A 175 4.43 -15.47 21.48
N PHE A 176 4.48 -16.18 20.35
CA PHE A 176 4.89 -17.59 20.29
C PHE A 176 6.41 -17.79 20.12
N MET A 177 7.22 -16.76 20.36
CA MET A 177 8.69 -16.82 20.26
C MET A 177 9.38 -16.51 21.61
N PRO A 178 9.26 -17.39 22.62
CA PRO A 178 9.76 -17.15 23.97
C PRO A 178 11.29 -17.04 24.08
N GLN A 179 12.04 -17.44 23.04
CA GLN A 179 13.49 -17.26 22.97
C GLN A 179 13.90 -15.81 22.70
N PHE A 180 13.01 -15.02 22.10
CA PHE A 180 13.27 -13.62 21.72
C PHE A 180 12.40 -12.63 22.48
N TYR A 181 11.23 -13.06 22.97
CA TYR A 181 10.21 -12.20 23.56
C TYR A 181 9.65 -12.75 24.86
N SER A 182 9.36 -11.87 25.81
CA SER A 182 8.74 -12.23 27.09
C SER A 182 7.22 -12.20 27.07
N THR A 183 6.59 -11.75 25.99
CA THR A 183 5.15 -11.51 25.87
C THR A 183 4.31 -12.73 26.19
N GLY A 184 4.70 -13.91 25.70
CA GLY A 184 4.03 -15.19 26.03
C GLY A 184 4.10 -15.60 27.50
N ASN A 185 5.05 -15.04 28.27
CA ASN A 185 5.14 -15.23 29.72
C ASN A 185 4.45 -14.12 30.53
N GLN A 186 4.15 -12.99 29.88
CA GLN A 186 3.56 -11.81 30.51
C GLN A 186 2.04 -11.75 30.36
N PHE A 187 1.51 -12.34 29.29
CA PHE A 187 0.10 -12.31 28.96
C PHE A 187 -0.42 -13.72 28.67
N THR A 188 -1.62 -14.02 29.15
CA THR A 188 -2.45 -15.06 28.50
C THR A 188 -2.80 -14.64 27.07
N THR A 189 -3.27 -15.58 26.25
CA THR A 189 -3.66 -15.27 24.86
C THR A 189 -4.78 -14.24 24.78
N GLU A 190 -5.73 -14.26 25.72
CA GLU A 190 -6.84 -13.32 25.78
C GLU A 190 -6.35 -11.92 26.19
N GLU A 191 -5.54 -11.82 27.23
CA GLU A 191 -4.95 -10.53 27.65
C GLU A 191 -4.07 -9.92 26.55
N TYR A 192 -3.32 -10.75 25.84
CA TYR A 192 -2.50 -10.29 24.72
C TYR A 192 -3.38 -9.76 23.57
N ALA A 193 -4.45 -10.47 23.20
CA ALA A 193 -5.41 -10.00 22.21
C ALA A 193 -6.06 -8.67 22.61
N THR A 194 -6.51 -8.54 23.86
CA THR A 194 -7.06 -7.28 24.39
C THR A 194 -6.04 -6.15 24.28
N SER A 195 -4.78 -6.41 24.64
CA SER A 195 -3.74 -5.40 24.63
C SER A 195 -3.36 -4.99 23.19
N LEU A 196 -3.32 -5.94 22.23
CA LEU A 196 -3.14 -5.63 20.81
C LEU A 196 -4.29 -4.80 20.24
N ILE A 197 -5.53 -5.10 20.61
CA ILE A 197 -6.71 -4.33 20.16
C ILE A 197 -6.60 -2.88 20.66
N GLN A 198 -6.15 -2.66 21.90
CA GLN A 198 -5.95 -1.32 22.45
C GLN A 198 -4.88 -0.54 21.69
N ASP A 199 -3.70 -1.14 21.49
CA ASP A 199 -2.59 -0.52 20.75
C ASP A 199 -3.01 -0.22 19.30
N TYR A 200 -3.63 -1.19 18.62
CA TYR A 200 -4.06 -1.04 17.23
C TYR A 200 -5.14 0.03 17.07
N SER A 201 -6.08 0.10 18.01
CA SER A 201 -7.12 1.14 18.04
C SER A 201 -6.52 2.54 18.21
N GLN A 202 -5.49 2.68 19.05
CA GLN A 202 -4.80 3.96 19.20
C GLN A 202 -4.05 4.36 17.93
N GLN A 203 -3.30 3.44 17.33
CA GLN A 203 -2.55 3.71 16.10
C GLN A 203 -3.48 4.03 14.91
N LEU A 204 -4.66 3.41 14.84
CA LEU A 204 -5.69 3.76 13.86
C LEU A 204 -6.25 5.18 14.08
N ARG A 205 -6.45 5.60 15.34
CA ARG A 205 -6.84 6.99 15.66
C ARG A 205 -5.74 7.96 15.26
N ASP A 206 -4.48 7.63 15.52
CA ASP A 206 -3.34 8.48 15.13
C ASP A 206 -3.28 8.63 13.60
N LEU A 207 -3.51 7.56 12.84
CA LEU A 207 -3.63 7.58 11.38
C LEU A 207 -4.80 8.46 10.90
N GLU A 208 -5.97 8.33 11.53
CA GLU A 208 -7.14 9.18 11.24
C GLU A 208 -6.83 10.66 11.51
N LEU A 209 -6.18 10.96 12.64
CA LEU A 209 -5.76 12.31 13.00
C LEU A 209 -4.74 12.88 12.00
N GLN A 210 -3.82 12.08 11.43
CA GLN A 210 -2.94 12.58 10.36
C GLN A 210 -3.71 12.92 9.08
N THR A 211 -4.81 12.21 8.82
CA THR A 211 -5.67 12.44 7.65
C THR A 211 -6.51 13.71 7.80
N GLN A 212 -6.97 13.99 9.03
CA GLN A 212 -7.75 15.17 9.39
C GLN A 212 -6.89 16.39 9.76
N GLY A 213 -5.65 16.16 10.19
CA GLY A 213 -4.71 17.17 10.68
C GLY A 213 -4.08 18.04 9.59
N ALA A 214 -4.42 17.81 8.31
CA ALA A 214 -4.25 18.81 7.26
C ALA A 214 -5.31 19.92 7.37
N VAL A 215 -5.72 20.33 8.57
CA VAL A 215 -6.73 21.38 8.85
C VAL A 215 -6.33 22.17 10.11
N GLY A 216 -5.11 21.99 10.64
CA GLY A 216 -4.73 22.37 12.00
C GLY A 216 -3.52 23.29 12.10
#